data_AF-K1RFR0-F1
#
_entry.id   AF-K1RFR0-F1
#
_cell.length_a   1.000
_cell.length_b   1.000
_cell.length_c   1.000
_cell.angle_alpha   90.00
_cell.angle_beta   90.00
_cell.angle_gamma   90.00
#
_symmetry.space_group_name_H-M   'P 1'
#
loop_
_entity.id
_entity.type
_entity.pdbx_description
1 polymer ?
#
loop_
_entity_poly.entity_id
_entity_poly.type
_entity_poly.pdbx_seq_one_letter_code
_entity_poly.pdbx_strand_id
1 'polypeptide(L)'
;MNADASRLALCWSAFQKAVRWVVYYVCAIQYLNPVYLIQEKQKKLYHFDQFGKIVIQPKLSERIFNLFSSDNVRRRRILTWVQQTLPSHNVEDFSFSWNDGIVLCALLEAVHPGICPSFGHLKPHNRVNNCRLGLKLAQQCYGLPLEMISPEEMAIASYSIEPKLLRYVSMIKWAAESGQIRRRDHDEKNEQARKMTSFSIKGSGIVSGIVGRKARFSISAADVLGMFHLGVDIKGPKNEIWCHSQANAAVSVTIHGPRPFSVLESSVIYTGDSLYEVTYDVAYPGYYVICIKYGEEEIAESPFLARVTYEHSN
;
A
#
# COMPACT_ATOMS: atom_id res chain seq x y z
N MET A 1 -8.34 -81.04 -2.56
CA MET A 1 -7.44 -80.25 -1.67
C MET A 1 -6.52 -79.26 -2.42
N ASN A 2 -6.06 -79.53 -3.66
CA ASN A 2 -5.14 -78.61 -4.38
C ASN A 2 -5.76 -77.35 -5.00
N ALA A 3 -7.07 -77.34 -5.29
CA ALA A 3 -7.74 -76.20 -5.94
C ALA A 3 -7.98 -75.01 -4.99
N ASP A 4 -8.23 -75.28 -3.70
CA ASP A 4 -8.46 -74.23 -2.70
C ASP A 4 -7.15 -73.55 -2.27
N ALA A 5 -6.06 -74.32 -2.18
CA ALA A 5 -4.73 -73.80 -1.87
C ALA A 5 -4.21 -72.83 -2.97
N SER A 6 -4.49 -73.14 -4.23
CA SER A 6 -4.10 -72.30 -5.38
C SER A 6 -4.93 -71.01 -5.46
N ARG A 7 -6.23 -71.05 -5.11
CA ARG A 7 -7.08 -69.85 -4.98
C ARG A 7 -6.64 -68.94 -3.83
N LEU A 8 -6.28 -69.51 -2.68
CA LEU A 8 -5.75 -68.75 -1.54
C LEU A 8 -4.41 -68.08 -1.88
N ALA A 9 -3.52 -68.77 -2.60
CA ALA A 9 -2.24 -68.21 -3.06
C ALA A 9 -2.43 -67.02 -4.02
N LEU A 10 -3.39 -67.11 -4.94
CA LEU A 10 -3.75 -66.00 -5.84
C LEU A 10 -4.31 -64.80 -5.05
N CYS A 11 -5.23 -65.03 -4.12
CA CYS A 11 -5.79 -63.97 -3.27
C CYS A 11 -4.70 -63.29 -2.41
N TRP A 12 -3.80 -64.07 -1.84
CA TRP A 12 -2.67 -63.56 -1.07
C TRP A 12 -1.71 -62.71 -1.91
N SER A 13 -1.42 -63.14 -3.14
CA SER A 13 -0.58 -62.36 -4.06
C SER A 13 -1.25 -61.04 -4.49
N ALA A 14 -2.57 -61.04 -4.68
CA ALA A 14 -3.34 -59.85 -5.00
C ALA A 14 -3.36 -58.87 -3.81
N PHE A 15 -3.52 -59.39 -2.60
CA PHE A 15 -3.45 -58.61 -1.36
C PHE A 15 -2.07 -57.95 -1.18
N GLN A 16 -0.98 -58.70 -1.35
CA GLN A 16 0.37 -58.14 -1.28
C GLN A 16 0.63 -57.04 -2.32
N LYS A 17 0.12 -57.20 -3.54
CA LYS A 17 0.19 -56.17 -4.59
C LYS A 17 -0.61 -54.93 -4.20
N ALA A 18 -1.83 -55.09 -3.66
CA ALA A 18 -2.64 -53.98 -3.18
C ALA A 18 -1.95 -53.21 -2.05
N VAL A 19 -1.38 -53.91 -1.07
CA VAL A 19 -0.60 -53.28 0.01
C VAL A 19 0.60 -52.52 -0.54
N ARG A 20 1.36 -53.09 -1.50
CA ARG A 20 2.47 -52.38 -2.15
C ARG A 20 2.02 -51.11 -2.88
N TRP A 21 0.89 -51.16 -3.58
CA TRP A 21 0.32 -49.96 -4.21
C TRP A 21 -0.10 -48.92 -3.19
N VAL A 22 -0.75 -49.31 -2.08
CA VAL A 22 -1.14 -48.40 -1.01
C VAL A 22 0.10 -47.73 -0.40
N VAL A 23 1.13 -48.49 -0.06
CA VAL A 23 2.39 -47.95 0.47
C VAL A 23 3.04 -47.01 -0.54
N TYR A 24 3.10 -47.40 -1.81
CA TYR A 24 3.63 -46.53 -2.88
C TYR A 24 2.86 -45.20 -2.98
N TYR A 25 1.52 -45.24 -2.98
CA TYR A 25 0.70 -44.02 -3.05
C TYR A 25 0.82 -43.15 -1.80
N VAL A 26 0.91 -43.74 -0.60
CA VAL A 26 1.14 -42.98 0.64
C VAL A 26 2.50 -42.29 0.60
N CYS A 27 3.57 -43.03 0.23
CA CYS A 27 4.90 -42.46 0.06
C CYS A 27 4.92 -41.37 -1.03
N ALA A 28 4.21 -41.58 -2.14
CA ALA A 28 4.11 -40.61 -3.23
C ALA A 28 3.37 -39.33 -2.77
N ILE A 29 2.28 -39.45 -2.02
CA ILE A 29 1.54 -38.30 -1.46
C ILE A 29 2.43 -37.53 -0.47
N GLN A 30 3.15 -38.25 0.39
CA GLN A 30 4.04 -37.63 1.37
C GLN A 30 5.24 -36.95 0.70
N TYR A 31 5.81 -37.57 -0.34
CA TYR A 31 6.88 -37.01 -1.16
C TYR A 31 6.44 -35.75 -1.92
N LEU A 32 5.25 -35.79 -2.53
CA LEU A 32 4.68 -34.65 -3.26
C LEU A 32 4.28 -33.51 -2.32
N ASN A 33 4.05 -33.79 -1.03
CA ASN A 33 3.59 -32.83 -0.02
C ASN A 33 2.53 -31.88 -0.58
N PRO A 34 1.33 -32.40 -0.94
CA PRO A 34 0.31 -31.61 -1.65
C PRO A 34 -0.10 -30.37 -0.86
N VAL A 35 -0.03 -30.39 0.47
CA VAL A 35 -0.30 -29.22 1.31
C VAL A 35 0.69 -28.08 1.01
N TYR A 36 1.99 -28.38 0.96
CA TYR A 36 3.01 -27.40 0.61
C TYR A 36 2.77 -26.84 -0.81
N LEU A 37 2.52 -27.69 -1.79
CA LEU A 37 2.26 -27.27 -3.18
C LEU A 37 1.02 -26.37 -3.29
N ILE A 38 -0.05 -26.72 -2.55
CA ILE A 38 -1.27 -25.90 -2.48
C ILE A 38 -0.95 -24.55 -1.83
N GLN A 39 -0.20 -24.52 -0.72
CA GLN A 39 0.19 -23.29 -0.05
C GLN A 39 1.06 -22.40 -0.94
N GLU A 40 2.05 -22.96 -1.62
CA GLU A 40 2.92 -22.22 -2.55
C GLU A 40 2.11 -21.64 -3.72
N LYS A 41 1.18 -22.43 -4.27
CA LYS A 41 0.26 -21.95 -5.31
C LYS A 41 -0.66 -20.85 -4.79
N GLN A 42 -1.17 -20.97 -3.56
CA GLN A 42 -1.98 -19.92 -2.93
C GLN A 42 -1.17 -18.63 -2.71
N LYS A 43 0.09 -18.71 -2.27
CA LYS A 43 1.02 -17.55 -2.14
C LYS A 43 1.28 -16.85 -3.46
N LYS A 44 1.20 -17.56 -4.59
CA LYS A 44 1.29 -16.98 -5.95
C LYS A 44 -0.02 -16.32 -6.40
N LEU A 45 -1.17 -16.78 -5.92
CA LEU A 45 -2.49 -16.32 -6.34
C LEU A 45 -3.05 -15.17 -5.51
N TYR A 46 -2.82 -15.19 -4.20
CA TYR A 46 -3.52 -14.34 -3.25
C TYR A 46 -2.56 -13.45 -2.46
N HIS A 47 -3.07 -12.29 -2.03
CA HIS A 47 -2.39 -11.46 -1.07
C HIS A 47 -2.81 -11.86 0.35
N PHE A 48 -1.82 -11.99 1.22
CA PHE A 48 -2.01 -12.32 2.64
C PHE A 48 -1.67 -11.10 3.48
N ASP A 49 -2.44 -10.86 4.54
CA ASP A 49 -2.11 -9.85 5.54
C ASP A 49 -0.97 -10.32 6.47
N GLN A 50 -0.58 -9.45 7.39
CA GLN A 50 0.43 -9.72 8.43
C GLN A 50 0.09 -10.91 9.34
N PHE A 51 -1.18 -11.32 9.40
CA PHE A 51 -1.66 -12.46 10.17
C PHE A 51 -1.78 -13.74 9.32
N GLY A 52 -1.33 -13.71 8.07
CA GLY A 52 -1.39 -14.84 7.16
C GLY A 52 -2.80 -15.16 6.65
N LYS A 53 -3.73 -14.22 6.72
CA LYS A 53 -5.09 -14.36 6.19
C LYS A 53 -5.20 -13.70 4.81
N ILE A 54 -5.97 -14.31 3.91
CA ILE A 54 -6.24 -13.73 2.59
C ILE A 54 -7.05 -12.43 2.76
N VAL A 55 -6.53 -11.31 2.23
CA VAL A 55 -7.12 -9.97 2.39
C VAL A 55 -8.53 -9.90 1.80
N ILE A 56 -8.70 -10.38 0.57
CA ILE A 56 -9.99 -10.45 -0.12
C ILE A 56 -10.24 -11.89 -0.53
N GLN A 57 -11.23 -12.52 0.09
CA GLN A 57 -11.51 -13.94 -0.14
C GLN A 57 -12.34 -14.13 -1.41
N PRO A 58 -11.83 -14.89 -2.41
CA PRO A 58 -12.65 -15.26 -3.56
C PRO A 58 -13.74 -16.25 -3.15
N LYS A 59 -14.80 -16.31 -3.95
CA LYS A 59 -15.81 -17.38 -3.88
C LYS A 59 -15.13 -18.75 -3.94
N LEU A 60 -15.72 -19.74 -3.27
CA LEU A 60 -15.19 -21.11 -3.25
C LEU A 60 -15.00 -21.68 -4.67
N SER A 61 -15.93 -21.40 -5.58
CA SER A 61 -15.84 -21.77 -6.99
C SER A 61 -14.58 -21.22 -7.67
N GLU A 62 -14.25 -19.95 -7.43
CA GLU A 62 -13.04 -19.31 -7.95
C GLU A 62 -11.77 -19.90 -7.33
N ARG A 63 -11.80 -20.23 -6.03
CA ARG A 63 -10.65 -20.88 -5.37
C ARG A 63 -10.37 -22.26 -5.96
N ILE A 64 -11.40 -23.05 -6.20
CA ILE A 64 -11.30 -24.35 -6.85
C ILE A 64 -10.78 -24.19 -8.28
N PHE A 65 -11.39 -23.28 -9.05
CA PHE A 65 -10.94 -23.00 -10.42
C PHE A 65 -9.46 -22.61 -10.48
N ASN A 66 -9.03 -21.69 -9.62
CA ASN A 66 -7.63 -21.22 -9.59
C ASN A 66 -6.66 -22.33 -9.18
N LEU A 67 -7.09 -23.27 -8.33
CA LEU A 67 -6.27 -24.39 -7.89
C LEU A 67 -5.93 -25.34 -9.05
N PHE A 68 -6.87 -25.56 -9.98
CA PHE A 68 -6.68 -26.49 -11.10
C PHE A 68 -6.28 -25.81 -12.41
N SER A 69 -6.46 -24.49 -12.53
CA SER A 69 -6.12 -23.74 -13.76
C SER A 69 -4.64 -23.41 -13.86
N SER A 70 -4.13 -23.34 -15.10
CA SER A 70 -2.78 -22.83 -15.41
C SER A 70 -2.75 -21.30 -15.37
N ASP A 71 -1.54 -20.74 -15.24
CA ASP A 71 -1.32 -19.30 -15.08
C ASP A 71 -1.83 -18.51 -16.28
N ASN A 72 -1.60 -19.03 -17.50
CA ASN A 72 -2.07 -18.43 -18.75
C ASN A 72 -3.60 -18.39 -18.85
N VAL A 73 -4.28 -19.46 -18.40
CA VAL A 73 -5.76 -19.51 -18.40
C VAL A 73 -6.32 -18.47 -17.45
N ARG A 74 -5.74 -18.34 -16.26
CA ARG A 74 -6.17 -17.33 -15.27
C ARG A 74 -5.90 -15.91 -15.77
N ARG A 75 -4.70 -15.65 -16.31
CA ARG A 75 -4.36 -14.36 -16.94
C ARG A 75 -5.39 -13.96 -17.99
N ARG A 76 -5.70 -14.87 -18.93
CA ARG A 76 -6.66 -14.61 -20.01
C ARG A 76 -8.06 -14.33 -19.47
N ARG A 77 -8.49 -15.05 -18.43
CA ARG A 77 -9.80 -14.86 -17.80
C ARG A 77 -9.93 -13.48 -17.15
N ILE A 78 -8.91 -13.01 -16.43
CA ILE A 78 -8.91 -11.67 -15.85
C ILE A 78 -8.83 -10.60 -16.96
N LEU A 79 -8.00 -10.81 -17.99
CA LEU A 79 -7.91 -9.87 -19.12
C LEU A 79 -9.27 -9.72 -19.83
N THR A 80 -9.94 -10.83 -20.10
CA THR A 80 -11.28 -10.84 -20.71
C THR A 80 -12.29 -10.08 -19.84
N TRP A 81 -12.24 -10.27 -18.52
CA TRP A 81 -13.09 -9.55 -17.59
C TRP A 81 -12.83 -8.04 -17.61
N VAL A 82 -11.56 -7.60 -17.65
CA VAL A 82 -11.22 -6.17 -17.75
C VAL A 82 -11.74 -5.59 -19.07
N GLN A 83 -11.50 -6.25 -20.20
CA GLN A 83 -11.94 -5.82 -21.52
C GLN A 83 -13.48 -5.72 -21.62
N GLN A 84 -14.21 -6.64 -20.98
CA GLN A 84 -15.67 -6.57 -20.88
C GLN A 84 -16.15 -5.42 -19.98
N THR A 85 -15.41 -5.11 -18.93
CA THR A 85 -15.73 -4.03 -17.99
C THR A 85 -15.41 -2.65 -18.59
N LEU A 86 -14.38 -2.56 -19.42
CA LEU A 86 -13.89 -1.33 -20.05
C LEU A 86 -13.87 -1.45 -21.59
N PRO A 87 -15.02 -1.57 -22.27
CA PRO A 87 -15.07 -1.78 -23.71
C PRO A 87 -14.46 -0.63 -24.52
N SER A 88 -14.42 0.58 -23.96
CA SER A 88 -13.87 1.78 -24.61
C SER A 88 -12.35 1.95 -24.45
N HIS A 89 -11.67 1.06 -23.71
CA HIS A 89 -10.24 1.14 -23.45
C HIS A 89 -9.53 -0.08 -24.05
N ASN A 90 -8.40 0.16 -24.73
CA ASN A 90 -7.61 -0.94 -25.30
C ASN A 90 -6.65 -1.51 -24.24
N VAL A 91 -7.08 -2.55 -23.54
CA VAL A 91 -6.26 -3.26 -22.55
C VAL A 91 -5.82 -4.61 -23.12
N GLU A 92 -4.52 -4.76 -23.39
CA GLU A 92 -3.95 -5.96 -24.03
C GLU A 92 -3.09 -6.80 -23.08
N ASP A 93 -2.56 -6.18 -22.03
CA ASP A 93 -1.63 -6.80 -21.09
C ASP A 93 -1.91 -6.39 -19.63
N PHE A 94 -1.06 -6.85 -18.71
CA PHE A 94 -0.98 -6.39 -17.33
C PHE A 94 0.35 -5.66 -17.08
N SER A 95 0.77 -4.82 -18.02
CA SER A 95 2.00 -4.04 -17.91
C SER A 95 1.83 -2.66 -18.56
N PHE A 96 2.13 -2.52 -19.85
CA PHE A 96 2.14 -1.22 -20.52
C PHE A 96 0.76 -0.59 -20.63
N SER A 97 -0.30 -1.40 -20.79
CA SER A 97 -1.68 -0.90 -20.88
C SER A 97 -2.13 -0.17 -19.61
N TRP A 98 -1.43 -0.34 -18.50
CA TRP A 98 -1.80 0.18 -17.17
C TRP A 98 -0.91 1.34 -16.72
N ASN A 99 0.15 1.65 -17.47
CA ASN A 99 1.23 2.51 -17.00
C ASN A 99 0.85 3.99 -16.89
N ASP A 100 -0.23 4.42 -17.54
CA ASP A 100 -0.73 5.79 -17.47
C ASP A 100 -1.64 6.04 -16.26
N GLY A 101 -2.01 4.98 -15.53
CA GLY A 101 -2.89 5.00 -14.37
C GLY A 101 -4.38 5.24 -14.68
N ILE A 102 -4.72 5.59 -15.92
CA ILE A 102 -6.10 5.93 -16.32
C ILE A 102 -6.94 4.66 -16.36
N VAL A 103 -6.41 3.57 -16.91
CA VAL A 103 -7.10 2.27 -16.95
C VAL A 103 -7.47 1.78 -15.54
N LEU A 104 -6.60 1.99 -14.55
CA LEU A 104 -6.90 1.62 -13.16
C LEU A 104 -8.06 2.48 -12.60
N CYS A 105 -8.03 3.79 -12.84
CA CYS A 105 -9.08 4.69 -12.37
C CYS A 105 -10.43 4.42 -13.08
N ALA A 106 -10.40 4.19 -14.39
CA ALA A 106 -11.55 3.80 -15.19
C ALA A 106 -12.15 2.47 -14.71
N LEU A 107 -11.30 1.49 -14.40
CA LEU A 107 -11.76 0.19 -13.86
C LEU A 107 -12.50 0.38 -12.54
N LEU A 108 -11.95 1.17 -11.61
CA LEU A 108 -12.58 1.42 -10.31
C LEU A 108 -13.94 2.10 -10.46
N GLU A 109 -14.06 3.09 -11.36
CA GLU A 109 -15.33 3.75 -11.66
C GLU A 109 -16.34 2.82 -12.32
N ALA A 110 -15.91 2.00 -13.29
CA ALA A 110 -16.80 1.06 -13.98
C ALA A 110 -17.33 -0.04 -13.04
N VAL A 111 -16.48 -0.50 -12.12
CA VAL A 111 -16.82 -1.55 -11.16
C VAL A 111 -17.70 -1.01 -10.03
N HIS A 112 -17.49 0.24 -9.63
CA HIS A 112 -18.31 0.91 -8.63
C HIS A 112 -18.41 2.41 -8.95
N PRO A 113 -19.52 2.85 -9.60
CA PRO A 113 -19.70 4.24 -9.98
C PRO A 113 -19.58 5.20 -8.79
N GLY A 114 -18.93 6.34 -9.02
CA GLY A 114 -18.69 7.38 -8.02
C GLY A 114 -17.37 7.27 -7.24
N ILE A 115 -16.52 6.26 -7.49
CA ILE A 115 -15.17 6.19 -6.91
C ILE A 115 -14.23 7.19 -7.59
N CYS A 116 -14.30 7.31 -8.92
CA CYS A 116 -13.45 8.20 -9.71
C CYS A 116 -14.22 8.81 -10.89
N PRO A 117 -15.28 9.59 -10.65
CA PRO A 117 -16.20 10.05 -11.72
C PRO A 117 -15.52 10.94 -12.77
N SER A 118 -14.43 11.62 -12.41
CA SER A 118 -13.68 12.51 -13.31
C SER A 118 -12.42 11.88 -13.92
N PHE A 119 -12.33 10.53 -13.96
CA PHE A 119 -11.16 9.84 -14.54
C PHE A 119 -10.89 10.27 -15.99
N GLY A 120 -11.92 10.64 -16.76
CA GLY A 120 -11.78 11.11 -18.14
C GLY A 120 -11.03 12.43 -18.31
N HIS A 121 -10.84 13.22 -17.24
CA HIS A 121 -10.04 14.44 -17.25
C HIS A 121 -8.55 14.20 -16.90
N LEU A 122 -8.19 12.97 -16.53
CA LEU A 122 -6.81 12.63 -16.22
C LEU A 122 -5.94 12.72 -17.47
N LYS A 123 -4.75 13.29 -17.30
CA LYS A 123 -3.80 13.49 -18.40
C LYS A 123 -2.86 12.27 -18.49
N PRO A 124 -2.71 11.60 -19.65
CA PRO A 124 -1.90 10.38 -19.77
C PRO A 124 -0.41 10.55 -19.44
N HIS A 125 0.14 11.77 -19.55
CA HIS A 125 1.53 12.04 -19.18
C HIS A 125 1.75 12.08 -17.65
N ASN A 126 0.69 12.27 -16.86
CA ASN A 126 0.77 12.38 -15.41
C ASN A 126 0.77 11.00 -14.73
N ARG A 127 1.53 10.05 -15.30
CA ARG A 127 1.46 8.61 -15.04
C ARG A 127 1.51 8.26 -13.55
N VAL A 128 2.58 8.69 -12.87
CA VAL A 128 2.83 8.37 -11.45
C VAL A 128 1.69 8.88 -10.56
N ASN A 129 1.19 10.10 -10.81
CA ASN A 129 0.11 10.69 -10.03
C ASN A 129 -1.24 10.00 -10.30
N ASN A 130 -1.52 9.62 -11.56
CA ASN A 130 -2.73 8.86 -11.90
C ASN A 130 -2.69 7.46 -11.25
N CYS A 131 -1.55 6.76 -11.31
CA CYS A 131 -1.36 5.48 -10.63
C CYS A 131 -1.55 5.63 -9.12
N ARG A 132 -0.95 6.67 -8.51
CA ARG A 132 -1.08 6.97 -7.09
C ARG A 132 -2.53 7.22 -6.67
N LEU A 133 -3.27 7.97 -7.49
CA LEU A 133 -4.70 8.21 -7.28
C LEU A 133 -5.48 6.89 -7.29
N GLY A 134 -5.33 6.09 -8.35
CA GLY A 134 -6.04 4.81 -8.48
C GLY A 134 -5.75 3.84 -7.33
N LEU A 135 -4.48 3.69 -6.96
CA LEU A 135 -4.06 2.83 -5.85
C LEU A 135 -4.62 3.30 -4.50
N LYS A 136 -4.61 4.62 -4.25
CA LYS A 136 -5.17 5.21 -3.02
C LYS A 136 -6.68 5.03 -2.94
N LEU A 137 -7.40 5.26 -4.04
CA LEU A 137 -8.85 5.04 -4.10
C LEU A 137 -9.21 3.58 -3.84
N ALA A 138 -8.47 2.64 -4.43
CA ALA A 138 -8.67 1.22 -4.20
C ALA A 138 -8.40 0.81 -2.73
N GLN A 139 -7.36 1.38 -2.10
CA GLN A 139 -7.13 1.19 -0.67
C GLN A 139 -8.30 1.72 0.16
N GLN A 140 -8.74 2.96 -0.09
CA GLN A 140 -9.80 3.59 0.69
C GLN A 140 -11.15 2.86 0.55
N CYS A 141 -11.51 2.47 -0.67
CA CYS A 141 -12.82 1.88 -0.95
C CYS A 141 -12.90 0.39 -0.61
N TYR A 142 -11.81 -0.34 -0.78
CA TYR A 142 -11.83 -1.81 -0.70
C TYR A 142 -10.82 -2.39 0.30
N GLY A 143 -9.96 -1.56 0.90
CA GLY A 143 -8.91 -2.01 1.83
C GLY A 143 -7.74 -2.73 1.15
N LEU A 144 -7.48 -2.46 -0.14
CA LEU A 144 -6.36 -3.08 -0.85
C LEU A 144 -5.00 -2.59 -0.31
N PRO A 145 -3.99 -3.47 -0.25
CA PRO A 145 -2.66 -3.13 0.27
C PRO A 145 -1.88 -2.22 -0.69
N LEU A 146 -1.45 -1.05 -0.22
CA LEU A 146 -0.59 -0.13 -0.99
C LEU A 146 0.83 -0.66 -1.19
N GLU A 147 1.31 -1.50 -0.27
CA GLU A 147 2.67 -2.04 -0.30
C GLU A 147 2.92 -2.99 -1.47
N MET A 148 1.86 -3.47 -2.13
CA MET A 148 1.98 -4.51 -3.16
C MET A 148 2.53 -3.98 -4.49
N ILE A 149 2.18 -2.73 -4.84
CA ILE A 149 2.57 -2.07 -6.09
C ILE A 149 2.81 -0.60 -5.77
N SER A 150 4.01 -0.09 -6.05
CA SER A 150 4.24 1.36 -5.96
C SER A 150 3.73 2.07 -7.21
N PRO A 151 3.26 3.34 -7.08
CA PRO A 151 2.86 4.14 -8.23
C PRO A 151 3.97 4.29 -9.28
N GLU A 152 5.22 4.37 -8.84
CA GLU A 152 6.40 4.52 -9.69
C GLU A 152 6.67 3.23 -10.48
N GLU A 153 6.55 2.06 -9.84
CA GLU A 153 6.74 0.75 -10.49
C GLU A 153 5.68 0.52 -11.58
N MET A 154 4.42 0.87 -11.28
CA MET A 154 3.32 0.78 -12.23
C MET A 154 3.49 1.75 -13.39
N ALA A 155 3.90 3.00 -13.12
CA ALA A 155 4.08 4.03 -14.14
C ALA A 155 5.23 3.73 -15.14
N ILE A 156 6.26 3.02 -14.67
CA ILE A 156 7.40 2.59 -15.49
C ILE A 156 7.09 1.31 -16.28
N ALA A 157 6.09 0.52 -15.85
CA ALA A 157 5.80 -0.81 -16.39
C ALA A 157 7.02 -1.76 -16.28
N SER A 158 7.53 -1.92 -15.05
CA SER A 158 8.69 -2.79 -14.79
C SER A 158 8.39 -4.26 -15.14
N TYR A 159 9.43 -5.06 -15.41
CA TYR A 159 9.26 -6.50 -15.71
C TYR A 159 8.55 -7.30 -14.58
N SER A 160 8.67 -6.86 -13.33
CA SER A 160 8.05 -7.51 -12.16
C SER A 160 6.58 -7.14 -11.95
N ILE A 161 6.03 -6.20 -12.72
CA ILE A 161 4.70 -5.63 -12.44
C ILE A 161 3.56 -6.59 -12.78
N GLU A 162 3.70 -7.38 -13.84
CA GLU A 162 2.63 -8.22 -14.37
C GLU A 162 1.98 -9.16 -13.33
N PRO A 163 2.73 -10.00 -12.60
CA PRO A 163 2.13 -10.88 -11.59
C PRO A 163 1.50 -10.09 -10.44
N LYS A 164 2.02 -8.89 -10.12
CA LYS A 164 1.45 -8.01 -9.10
C LYS A 164 0.14 -7.40 -9.58
N LEU A 165 0.11 -6.82 -10.78
CA LEU A 165 -1.11 -6.24 -11.38
C LEU A 165 -2.19 -7.30 -11.54
N LEU A 166 -1.85 -8.51 -12.02
CA LEU A 166 -2.82 -9.59 -12.13
C LEU A 166 -3.46 -9.92 -10.78
N ARG A 167 -2.67 -9.98 -9.70
CA ARG A 167 -3.17 -10.19 -8.33
C ARG A 167 -4.01 -9.00 -7.86
N TYR A 168 -3.58 -7.77 -8.14
CA TYR A 168 -4.27 -6.54 -7.73
C TYR A 168 -5.65 -6.42 -8.39
N VAL A 169 -5.70 -6.62 -9.70
CA VAL A 169 -6.95 -6.59 -10.49
C VAL A 169 -7.87 -7.73 -10.08
N SER A 170 -7.33 -8.92 -9.78
CA SER A 170 -8.11 -10.03 -9.23
C SER A 170 -8.76 -9.65 -7.89
N MET A 171 -8.03 -8.96 -7.00
CA MET A 171 -8.57 -8.45 -5.74
C MET A 171 -9.70 -7.44 -5.97
N ILE A 172 -9.54 -6.49 -6.90
CA ILE A 172 -10.60 -5.53 -7.27
C ILE A 172 -11.85 -6.27 -7.73
N LYS A 173 -11.70 -7.24 -8.65
CA LYS A 173 -12.81 -8.06 -9.15
C LYS A 173 -13.56 -8.75 -8.01
N TRP A 174 -12.84 -9.41 -7.09
CA TRP A 174 -13.48 -10.11 -5.98
C TRP A 174 -14.13 -9.17 -4.97
N ALA A 175 -13.53 -8.00 -4.71
CA ALA A 175 -14.10 -6.99 -3.83
C ALA A 175 -15.47 -6.52 -4.34
N ALA A 176 -15.53 -6.24 -5.65
CA ALA A 176 -16.72 -5.83 -6.34
C ALA A 176 -17.83 -6.89 -6.31
N GLU A 177 -17.49 -8.14 -6.63
CA GLU A 177 -18.44 -9.26 -6.63
C GLU A 177 -18.98 -9.58 -5.24
N SER A 178 -18.22 -9.23 -4.20
CA SER A 178 -18.62 -9.43 -2.80
C SER A 178 -19.49 -8.27 -2.28
N GLY A 179 -19.64 -7.18 -3.05
CA GLY A 179 -20.25 -5.94 -2.57
C GLY A 179 -19.49 -5.31 -1.41
N GLN A 180 -18.21 -5.68 -1.24
CA GLN A 180 -17.37 -5.26 -0.12
C GLN A 180 -16.87 -3.85 -0.40
N ILE A 181 -17.68 -2.84 -0.11
CA ILE A 181 -17.22 -1.46 -0.01
C ILE A 181 -16.95 -1.22 1.47
N ARG A 182 -15.72 -0.86 1.82
CA ARG A 182 -15.47 -0.20 3.12
C ARG A 182 -16.26 1.10 3.07
N ARG A 183 -17.46 1.09 3.66
CA ARG A 183 -18.19 2.33 3.92
C ARG A 183 -17.26 3.24 4.71
N ARG A 184 -17.37 4.54 4.41
CA ARG A 184 -16.73 5.66 5.10
C ARG A 184 -16.96 5.67 6.61
N ASP A 185 -17.62 4.71 7.24
CA ASP A 185 -18.03 4.73 8.65
C ASP A 185 -16.84 4.71 9.64
N HIS A 186 -15.70 4.09 9.29
CA HIS A 186 -14.48 4.19 10.11
C HIS A 186 -13.66 5.47 9.79
N ASP A 187 -13.89 6.05 8.62
CA ASP A 187 -13.30 7.32 8.22
C ASP A 187 -14.16 8.50 8.63
N GLU A 188 -15.46 8.41 8.93
CA GLU A 188 -16.30 9.56 9.28
C GLU A 188 -15.92 10.15 10.64
N LYS A 189 -15.62 9.31 11.63
CA LYS A 189 -15.03 9.77 12.90
C LYS A 189 -13.66 10.43 12.69
N ASN A 190 -12.86 9.89 11.76
CA ASN A 190 -11.52 10.41 11.45
C ASN A 190 -11.57 11.65 10.55
N GLU A 191 -12.57 11.78 9.67
CA GLU A 191 -12.80 12.86 8.71
C GLU A 191 -13.49 14.04 9.40
N GLN A 192 -14.39 13.77 10.35
CA GLN A 192 -14.90 14.79 11.28
C GLN A 192 -13.78 15.28 12.20
N ALA A 193 -12.91 14.40 12.72
CA ALA A 193 -11.70 14.82 13.43
C ALA A 193 -10.73 15.64 12.53
N ARG A 194 -10.54 15.24 11.26
CA ARG A 194 -9.69 15.94 10.25
C ARG A 194 -10.28 17.27 9.77
N LYS A 195 -11.60 17.38 9.61
CA LYS A 195 -12.29 18.65 9.32
C LYS A 195 -12.32 19.58 10.53
N MET A 196 -12.20 19.02 11.73
CA MET A 196 -12.25 19.73 13.01
C MET A 196 -10.85 20.02 13.58
N THR A 197 -9.77 19.60 12.89
CA THR A 197 -8.37 20.00 13.12
C THR A 197 -7.88 20.85 11.95
N SER A 198 -8.14 22.16 11.99
CA SER A 198 -7.54 23.10 11.04
C SER A 198 -6.11 23.41 11.47
N PHE A 199 -5.14 23.13 10.61
CA PHE A 199 -3.75 23.55 10.80
C PHE A 199 -3.54 24.92 10.16
N SER A 200 -3.00 25.87 10.91
CA SER A 200 -2.54 27.16 10.39
C SER A 200 -1.05 27.27 10.62
N ILE A 201 -0.29 27.48 9.54
CA ILE A 201 1.16 27.61 9.62
C ILE A 201 1.55 29.04 9.30
N LYS A 202 2.41 29.62 10.14
CA LYS A 202 2.88 31.00 10.01
C LYS A 202 4.38 31.06 10.27
N GLY A 203 5.06 31.98 9.60
CA GLY A 203 6.48 32.23 9.82
C GLY A 203 7.29 32.11 8.54
N SER A 204 8.34 32.90 8.43
CA SER A 204 9.17 32.95 7.23
C SER A 204 9.92 31.65 6.97
N GLY A 205 10.22 30.89 8.03
CA GLY A 205 10.96 29.63 7.95
C GLY A 205 10.28 28.52 7.14
N ILE A 206 8.96 28.59 6.89
CA ILE A 206 8.32 27.58 6.03
C ILE A 206 8.52 27.85 4.53
N VAL A 207 8.86 29.09 4.16
CA VAL A 207 9.00 29.54 2.76
C VAL A 207 10.44 29.93 2.43
N SER A 208 11.20 30.42 3.40
CA SER A 208 12.54 30.99 3.16
C SER A 208 13.45 30.89 4.38
N GLY A 209 14.76 30.79 4.14
CA GLY A 209 15.77 30.77 5.18
C GLY A 209 17.08 31.42 4.75
N ILE A 210 17.96 31.69 5.72
CA ILE A 210 19.29 32.24 5.47
C ILE A 210 20.31 31.28 6.07
N VAL A 211 21.35 30.92 5.32
CA VAL A 211 22.43 30.04 5.80
C VAL A 211 23.08 30.65 7.05
N GLY A 212 23.24 29.85 8.11
CA GLY A 212 23.82 30.29 9.38
C GLY A 212 22.86 31.07 10.29
N ARG A 213 21.58 31.22 9.91
CA ARG A 213 20.52 31.77 10.78
C ARG A 213 19.44 30.73 11.00
N LYS A 214 19.04 30.56 12.27
CA LYS A 214 17.92 29.69 12.63
C LYS A 214 16.63 30.19 11.98
N ALA A 215 16.07 29.41 11.08
CA ALA A 215 14.76 29.64 10.50
C ALA A 215 13.68 29.17 11.47
N ARG A 216 12.60 29.94 11.60
CA ARG A 216 11.50 29.67 12.55
C ARG A 216 10.14 29.77 11.88
N PHE A 217 9.26 28.85 12.24
CA PHE A 217 7.84 28.92 11.92
C PHE A 217 7.01 28.27 13.02
N SER A 218 5.74 28.65 13.09
CA SER A 218 4.78 28.19 14.09
C SER A 218 3.63 27.45 13.41
N ILE A 219 3.25 26.31 13.96
CA ILE A 219 2.11 25.50 13.55
C ILE A 219 1.06 25.62 14.65
N SER A 220 -0.11 26.14 14.32
CA SER A 220 -1.28 26.15 15.20
C SER A 220 -2.23 25.04 14.76
N ALA A 221 -2.51 24.09 15.65
CA ALA A 221 -3.49 23.04 15.44
C ALA A 221 -4.76 23.40 16.20
N ALA A 222 -5.79 23.92 15.53
CA ALA A 222 -7.04 24.22 16.22
C ALA A 222 -7.81 22.90 16.46
N ASP A 223 -7.54 22.21 17.56
CA ASP A 223 -8.30 21.04 18.01
C ASP A 223 -9.52 21.51 18.80
N VAL A 224 -10.72 21.37 18.23
CA VAL A 224 -11.99 21.80 18.88
C VAL A 224 -12.43 20.82 19.99
N LEU A 225 -11.78 19.65 20.12
CA LEU A 225 -12.17 18.63 21.10
C LEU A 225 -11.23 18.51 22.31
N GLY A 226 -10.12 19.24 22.35
CA GLY A 226 -9.19 19.27 23.49
C GLY A 226 -8.68 17.88 23.89
N MET A 227 -8.56 16.96 22.92
CA MET A 227 -8.42 15.53 23.19
C MET A 227 -6.99 14.98 23.04
N PHE A 228 -6.03 15.81 22.65
CA PHE A 228 -4.62 15.41 22.58
C PHE A 228 -3.72 16.39 23.35
N HIS A 229 -3.46 16.05 24.61
CA HIS A 229 -2.28 16.55 25.31
C HIS A 229 -1.22 15.45 25.37
N LEU A 230 0.04 15.89 25.20
CA LEU A 230 1.28 15.24 25.64
C LEU A 230 1.99 14.30 24.65
N GLY A 231 3.23 14.69 24.32
CA GLY A 231 4.25 13.89 23.63
C GLY A 231 5.07 14.75 22.66
N VAL A 232 6.34 15.04 22.98
CA VAL A 232 7.30 15.75 22.11
C VAL A 232 8.40 14.76 21.74
N ASP A 233 8.56 14.46 20.45
CA ASP A 233 9.71 13.70 19.94
C ASP A 233 10.64 14.68 19.21
N ILE A 234 11.84 14.92 19.77
CA ILE A 234 12.92 15.62 19.08
C ILE A 234 13.90 14.56 18.57
N LYS A 235 13.85 14.27 17.27
CA LYS A 235 14.84 13.41 16.62
C LYS A 235 16.03 14.24 16.17
N GLY A 236 17.18 14.04 16.83
CA GLY A 236 18.46 14.56 16.39
C GLY A 236 19.02 13.80 15.17
N PRO A 237 20.08 14.33 14.53
CA PRO A 237 20.59 13.89 13.22
C PRO A 237 21.21 12.48 13.16
N LYS A 238 21.16 11.68 14.24
CA LYS A 238 21.79 10.35 14.32
C LYS A 238 20.90 9.21 14.85
N ASN A 239 19.58 9.39 14.87
CA ASN A 239 18.65 8.28 15.18
C ASN A 239 18.84 7.61 16.57
N GLU A 240 19.51 8.28 17.53
CA GLU A 240 19.61 7.82 18.91
C GLU A 240 18.45 8.37 19.75
N ILE A 241 17.77 7.47 20.46
CA ILE A 241 16.55 7.70 21.24
C ILE A 241 16.94 8.16 22.65
N TRP A 242 16.51 9.36 23.05
CA TRP A 242 16.59 9.79 24.45
C TRP A 242 15.19 9.79 25.06
N CYS A 243 14.99 8.81 25.95
CA CYS A 243 13.86 8.58 26.86
C CYS A 243 12.65 7.77 26.35
N HIS A 244 12.34 6.75 27.16
CA HIS A 244 11.17 5.89 27.11
C HIS A 244 10.09 6.50 28.02
N SER A 245 8.96 6.92 27.45
CA SER A 245 7.69 7.04 28.18
C SER A 245 6.55 6.86 27.19
N GLN A 246 5.60 5.99 27.53
CA GLN A 246 4.48 5.57 26.69
C GLN A 246 3.50 6.74 26.43
N ALA A 247 3.57 7.39 25.26
CA ALA A 247 2.43 7.94 24.50
C ALA A 247 2.92 8.74 23.26
N ASN A 248 2.27 8.51 22.12
CA ASN A 248 2.56 9.09 20.79
C ASN A 248 2.60 10.63 20.76
N ALA A 249 3.65 11.21 20.16
CA ALA A 249 3.71 12.63 19.82
C ALA A 249 2.76 12.98 18.66
N ALA A 250 2.01 14.08 18.78
CA ALA A 250 0.94 14.42 17.83
C ALA A 250 1.42 15.13 16.54
N VAL A 251 2.55 15.85 16.53
CA VAL A 251 3.10 16.53 15.32
C VAL A 251 4.56 16.13 15.13
N SER A 252 4.93 15.68 13.93
CA SER A 252 6.33 15.45 13.54
C SER A 252 6.71 16.26 12.30
N VAL A 253 7.94 16.77 12.28
CA VAL A 253 8.48 17.60 11.19
C VAL A 253 9.80 17.01 10.72
N THR A 254 9.94 16.81 9.41
CA THR A 254 11.17 16.34 8.77
C THR A 254 11.60 17.31 7.67
N ILE A 255 12.88 17.67 7.67
CA ILE A 255 13.43 18.65 6.73
C ILE A 255 14.50 17.98 5.88
N HIS A 256 14.32 18.00 4.57
CA HIS A 256 15.26 17.46 3.60
C HIS A 256 15.93 18.58 2.81
N GLY A 257 17.26 18.59 2.81
CA GLY A 257 18.04 19.55 2.03
C GLY A 257 18.59 18.95 0.72
N PRO A 258 19.20 19.80 -0.13
CA PRO A 258 19.70 19.40 -1.45
C PRO A 258 20.92 18.47 -1.39
N ARG A 259 21.59 18.35 -0.24
CA ARG A 259 22.77 17.51 -0.02
C ARG A 259 22.68 16.74 1.31
N PRO A 260 23.38 15.61 1.47
CA PRO A 260 23.56 15.00 2.78
C PRO A 260 24.09 16.01 3.80
N PHE A 261 23.60 15.94 5.04
CA PHE A 261 24.00 16.84 6.14
C PHE A 261 23.72 18.34 5.90
N SER A 262 22.79 18.68 5.00
CA SER A 262 22.39 20.08 4.75
C SER A 262 21.64 20.72 5.93
N VAL A 263 20.96 19.91 6.73
CA VAL A 263 20.27 20.34 7.95
C VAL A 263 21.17 20.01 9.13
N LEU A 264 21.55 21.04 9.89
CA LEU A 264 22.48 20.91 11.01
C LEU A 264 21.73 20.55 12.30
N GLU A 265 20.63 21.24 12.54
CA GLU A 265 19.80 21.07 13.73
C GLU A 265 18.33 21.34 13.37
N SER A 266 17.42 20.61 14.00
CA SER A 266 15.99 20.89 13.96
C SER A 266 15.37 20.59 15.31
N SER A 267 14.52 21.49 15.81
CA SER A 267 13.76 21.28 17.03
C SER A 267 12.30 21.66 16.83
N VAL A 268 11.42 20.92 17.51
CA VAL A 268 9.99 21.16 17.55
C VAL A 268 9.62 21.26 19.03
N ILE A 269 9.08 22.41 19.42
CA ILE A 269 8.74 22.73 20.81
C ILE A 269 7.25 22.99 20.89
N TYR A 270 6.56 22.28 21.77
CA TYR A 270 5.17 22.59 22.10
C TYR A 270 5.13 23.72 23.12
N THR A 271 4.57 24.87 22.75
CA THR A 271 4.58 26.09 23.58
C THR A 271 3.31 26.24 24.43
N GLY A 272 2.35 25.32 24.32
CA GLY A 272 1.01 25.47 24.90
C GLY A 272 -0.02 25.96 23.88
N ASP A 273 -1.30 25.93 24.25
CA ASP A 273 -2.44 26.42 23.45
C ASP A 273 -2.49 25.88 22.00
N SER A 274 -2.14 24.60 21.83
CA SER A 274 -2.11 23.93 20.52
C SER A 274 -1.17 24.60 19.50
N LEU A 275 -0.15 25.32 19.99
CA LEU A 275 0.89 25.96 19.21
C LEU A 275 2.20 25.17 19.31
N TYR A 276 2.79 24.90 18.15
CA TYR A 276 4.09 24.26 18.01
C TYR A 276 5.05 25.23 17.34
N GLU A 277 6.22 25.40 17.91
CA GLU A 277 7.30 26.19 17.37
C GLU A 277 8.35 25.28 16.77
N VAL A 278 8.65 25.48 15.49
CA VAL A 278 9.68 24.75 14.78
C VAL A 278 10.83 25.69 14.50
N THR A 279 12.04 25.27 14.87
CA THR A 279 13.27 25.96 14.49
C THR A 279 14.24 25.00 13.84
N TYR A 280 14.94 25.46 12.82
CA TYR A 280 15.94 24.65 12.13
C TYR A 280 17.09 25.48 11.58
N ASP A 281 18.26 24.85 11.45
CA ASP A 281 19.49 25.46 10.95
C ASP A 281 20.06 24.65 9.79
N VAL A 282 20.65 25.36 8.81
CA VAL A 282 21.03 24.82 7.51
C VAL A 282 22.40 25.30 7.07
N ALA A 283 23.19 24.37 6.53
CA ALA A 283 24.58 24.61 6.15
C ALA A 283 24.75 25.16 4.73
N TYR A 284 23.81 24.87 3.82
CA TYR A 284 23.95 25.18 2.39
C TYR A 284 22.72 25.91 1.84
N PRO A 285 22.88 26.82 0.87
CA PRO A 285 21.75 27.42 0.18
C PRO A 285 21.09 26.39 -0.76
N GLY A 286 19.84 26.62 -1.11
CA GLY A 286 19.07 25.76 -2.01
C GLY A 286 17.63 25.59 -1.56
N TYR A 287 16.94 24.65 -2.19
CA TYR A 287 15.56 24.32 -1.84
C TYR A 287 15.53 23.19 -0.81
N TYR A 288 14.75 23.41 0.24
CA TYR A 288 14.53 22.45 1.32
C TYR A 288 13.07 22.02 1.31
N VAL A 289 12.85 20.72 1.48
CA VAL A 289 11.52 20.12 1.55
C VAL A 289 11.19 19.88 3.01
N ILE A 290 10.12 20.52 3.50
CA ILE A 290 9.65 20.40 4.86
C ILE A 290 8.37 19.54 4.83
N CYS A 291 8.44 18.34 5.39
CA CYS A 291 7.29 17.47 5.54
C CYS A 291 6.77 17.57 6.98
N ILE A 292 5.46 17.74 7.13
CA ILE A 292 4.82 17.86 8.44
C ILE A 292 3.75 16.78 8.53
N LYS A 293 3.75 16.02 9.62
CA LYS A 293 2.79 14.97 9.90
C LYS A 293 2.10 15.23 11.23
N TYR A 294 0.82 14.89 11.28
CA TYR A 294 0.05 14.82 12.51
C TYR A 294 -0.29 13.35 12.80
N GLY A 295 0.25 12.78 13.88
CA GLY A 295 0.29 11.35 14.12
C GLY A 295 1.06 10.62 13.00
N GLU A 296 0.41 9.66 12.34
CA GLU A 296 1.00 8.88 11.24
C GLU A 296 0.67 9.45 9.84
N GLU A 297 -0.12 10.53 9.76
CA GLU A 297 -0.61 11.09 8.49
C GLU A 297 0.00 12.46 8.19
N GLU A 298 0.21 12.78 6.91
CA GLU A 298 0.68 14.10 6.48
C GLU A 298 -0.44 15.15 6.59
N ILE A 299 -0.10 16.34 7.08
CA ILE A 299 -1.08 17.44 7.15
C ILE A 299 -1.40 17.97 5.74
N ALA A 300 -2.53 18.68 5.62
CA ALA A 300 -2.85 19.40 4.40
C ALA A 300 -1.71 20.36 4.01
N GLU A 301 -1.41 20.44 2.72
CA GLU A 301 -0.34 21.27 2.11
C GLU A 301 1.12 20.82 2.37
N SER A 302 1.35 19.78 3.19
CA SER A 302 2.63 19.09 3.21
C SER A 302 2.81 18.29 1.90
N PRO A 303 4.01 18.28 1.29
CA PRO A 303 5.24 18.93 1.72
C PRO A 303 5.36 20.41 1.28
N PHE A 304 6.06 21.20 2.10
CA PHE A 304 6.36 22.61 1.83
C PHE A 304 7.77 22.79 1.27
N LEU A 305 7.97 23.83 0.46
CA LEU A 305 9.24 24.14 -0.17
C LEU A 305 9.81 25.46 0.37
N ALA A 306 10.93 25.38 1.08
CA ALA A 306 11.64 26.54 1.61
C ALA A 306 12.88 26.88 0.77
N ARG A 307 13.01 28.15 0.35
CA ARG A 307 14.19 28.64 -0.38
C ARG A 307 15.21 29.26 0.57
N VAL A 308 16.38 28.65 0.68
CA VAL A 308 17.48 29.13 1.54
C VAL A 308 18.53 29.83 0.69
N THR A 309 18.92 31.05 1.09
CA THR A 309 19.97 31.84 0.42
C THR A 309 21.09 32.22 1.39
N TYR A 310 22.22 32.70 0.87
CA TYR A 310 23.22 33.36 1.72
C TYR A 310 22.69 34.73 2.18
N GLU A 311 23.22 35.21 3.30
CA GLU A 311 23.00 36.59 3.70
C GLU A 311 23.67 37.51 2.67
N HIS A 312 22.92 38.42 2.08
CA HIS A 312 23.48 39.46 1.24
C HIS A 312 24.31 40.39 2.13
N SER A 313 25.63 40.32 2.02
CA SER A 313 26.53 41.32 2.56
C SER A 313 26.28 42.64 1.83
N ASN A 314 25.70 43.61 2.53
CA ASN A 314 25.75 45.02 2.13
C ASN A 314 27.16 45.57 2.32
#